data_AF-A0A1V9YE93-F1
#
_entry.id   AF-A0A1V9YE93-F1
#
_cell.length_a   1.000
_cell.length_b   1.000
_cell.length_c   1.000
_cell.angle_alpha   90.00
_cell.angle_beta   90.00
_cell.angle_gamma   90.00
#
_symmetry.space_group_name_H-M   'P 1'
#
loop_
_entity.id
_entity.type
_entity.pdbx_description
1 polymer ?
#
loop_
_entity_poly.entity_id
_entity_poly.type
_entity_poly.pdbx_seq_one_letter_code
_entity_poly.pdbx_strand_id
1 'polypeptide(L)'
;MDDAIRTLVSTVCAGDVGNPDWGIIMELCDVAAGSAADAEAVSRMVLQTLERRETEDAVSLALLVTETIMTNCPQFVDLVAGRLYLQEIVSVAESAGQFPDASARASRMLQEWVTEYPSQPVFRHAQAPLQHQTTSEFEAVDETTSPVPATSPALAAEFQKLRSDLVVVEEKIQSYRNLVAVGNHEDADDVVDFLQQCQPRMNTLIEAGLAGKLDEQTLETCLTVNDHLIKALEGDMSGESEGKAPFHVADSSPDYLSGPFSNVSMSEAPPPAPARHHYNPDMV
;
A
#
# COMPACT_ATOMS: atom_id res chain seq x y z
N MET A 1 33.29 -9.96 -9.12
CA MET A 1 31.95 -9.35 -9.12
C MET A 1 31.22 -9.79 -7.87
N ASP A 2 31.05 -11.10 -7.65
CA ASP A 2 30.48 -11.68 -6.43
C ASP A 2 31.07 -11.16 -5.11
N ASP A 3 32.39 -10.92 -5.02
CA ASP A 3 33.00 -10.38 -3.79
C ASP A 3 32.59 -8.93 -3.50
N ALA A 4 32.36 -8.11 -4.54
CA ALA A 4 31.89 -6.74 -4.38
C ALA A 4 30.42 -6.74 -3.90
N ILE A 5 29.58 -7.58 -4.52
CA ILE A 5 28.17 -7.76 -4.12
C ILE A 5 28.08 -8.26 -2.68
N ARG A 6 28.88 -9.27 -2.32
CA ARG A 6 28.97 -9.77 -0.94
C ARG A 6 29.34 -8.66 0.04
N THR A 7 30.30 -7.81 -0.33
CA THR A 7 30.73 -6.69 0.52
C THR A 7 29.58 -5.71 0.72
N LEU A 8 28.88 -5.30 -0.34
CA LEU A 8 27.72 -4.40 -0.26
C LEU A 8 26.62 -4.97 0.64
N VAL A 9 26.20 -6.22 0.42
CA VAL A 9 25.17 -6.88 1.23
C VAL A 9 25.60 -6.97 2.69
N SER A 10 26.86 -7.37 2.94
CA SER A 10 27.39 -7.43 4.31
C SER A 10 27.47 -6.07 4.99
N THR A 11 27.79 -5.01 4.25
CA THR A 11 27.86 -3.64 4.79
C THR A 11 26.46 -3.16 5.17
N VAL A 12 25.46 -3.36 4.30
CA VAL A 12 24.07 -3.00 4.62
C VAL A 12 23.58 -3.77 5.83
N CYS A 13 23.76 -5.10 5.85
CA CYS A 13 23.21 -5.94 6.91
C CYS A 13 23.97 -5.84 8.25
N ALA A 14 25.12 -5.17 8.29
CA ALA A 14 25.83 -4.84 9.52
C ALA A 14 25.45 -3.46 10.08
N GLY A 15 24.55 -2.74 9.40
CA GLY A 15 24.09 -1.41 9.78
C GLY A 15 23.01 -1.40 10.87
N ASP A 16 22.41 -0.23 11.07
CA ASP A 16 21.32 0.01 12.02
C ASP A 16 19.98 0.00 11.27
N VAL A 17 19.04 -0.83 11.71
CA VAL A 17 17.70 -0.92 11.13
C VAL A 17 16.88 0.37 11.32
N GLY A 18 17.16 1.14 12.38
CA GLY A 18 16.51 2.43 12.63
C GLY A 18 17.01 3.56 11.73
N ASN A 19 18.18 3.40 11.12
CA ASN A 19 18.75 4.33 10.16
C ASN A 19 19.45 3.58 9.00
N PRO A 20 18.67 2.94 8.09
CA PRO A 20 19.23 2.17 7.00
C PRO A 20 20.07 3.03 6.06
N ASP A 21 21.18 2.48 5.57
CA ASP A 21 21.99 3.14 4.54
C ASP A 21 21.31 3.01 3.17
N TRP A 22 20.38 3.93 2.90
CA TRP A 22 19.66 4.00 1.63
C TRP A 22 20.59 4.18 0.43
N GLY A 23 21.78 4.77 0.61
CA GLY A 23 22.76 4.90 -0.48
C GLY A 23 23.19 3.53 -0.99
N ILE A 24 23.58 2.64 -0.07
CA ILE A 24 24.02 1.28 -0.43
C ILE A 24 22.83 0.40 -0.86
N ILE A 25 21.65 0.57 -0.26
CA ILE A 25 20.43 -0.17 -0.68
C ILE A 25 20.07 0.18 -2.15
N MET A 26 20.15 1.46 -2.52
CA MET A 26 19.90 1.87 -3.91
C MET A 26 21.01 1.39 -4.86
N GLU A 27 22.27 1.38 -4.42
CA GLU A 27 23.36 0.75 -5.19
C GLU A 27 23.11 -0.75 -5.42
N LEU A 28 22.59 -1.47 -4.42
CA LEU A 28 22.20 -2.88 -4.59
C LEU A 28 21.03 -3.04 -5.58
N CYS A 29 20.09 -2.11 -5.62
CA CYS A 29 19.03 -2.09 -6.62
C CYS A 29 19.61 -1.89 -8.03
N ASP A 30 20.54 -0.95 -8.20
CA ASP A 30 21.21 -0.72 -9.50
C ASP A 30 22.00 -1.96 -9.96
N VAL A 31 22.69 -2.63 -9.04
CA VAL A 31 23.41 -3.89 -9.32
C VAL A 31 22.43 -5.00 -9.73
N ALA A 32 21.33 -5.19 -8.99
CA ALA A 32 20.31 -6.19 -9.31
C ALA A 32 19.55 -5.88 -10.62
N ALA A 33 19.46 -4.60 -11.00
CA ALA A 33 18.91 -4.15 -12.28
C ALA A 33 19.85 -4.38 -13.47
N GLY A 34 21.17 -4.47 -13.24
CA GLY A 34 22.18 -4.52 -14.29
C GLY A 34 22.15 -5.80 -15.13
N SER A 35 22.10 -6.98 -14.50
CA SER A 35 22.06 -8.25 -15.21
C SER A 35 21.39 -9.37 -14.39
N ALA A 36 20.91 -10.42 -15.06
CA ALA A 36 20.33 -11.58 -14.38
C ALA A 36 21.35 -12.30 -13.48
N ALA A 37 22.62 -12.35 -13.89
CA ALA A 37 23.69 -12.95 -13.09
C ALA A 37 23.97 -12.15 -11.81
N ASP A 38 23.92 -10.82 -11.89
CA ASP A 38 24.09 -9.94 -10.72
C ASP A 38 22.88 -10.04 -9.78
N ALA A 39 21.65 -10.08 -10.33
CA ALA A 39 20.43 -10.31 -9.55
C ALA A 39 20.48 -11.66 -8.80
N GLU A 40 20.92 -12.73 -9.46
CA GLU A 40 21.13 -14.04 -8.83
C GLU A 40 22.23 -14.02 -7.76
N ALA A 41 23.31 -13.25 -7.97
CA ALA A 41 24.35 -13.09 -6.96
C ALA A 41 23.83 -12.33 -5.73
N VAL A 42 23.10 -11.22 -5.94
CA VAL A 42 22.47 -10.45 -4.87
C VAL A 42 21.49 -11.33 -4.09
N SER A 43 20.59 -12.06 -4.77
CA SER A 43 19.61 -12.91 -4.11
C SER A 43 20.26 -14.00 -3.27
N ARG A 44 21.32 -14.65 -3.77
CA ARG A 44 22.10 -15.62 -2.98
C ARG A 44 22.75 -15.01 -1.75
N MET A 45 23.31 -13.79 -1.85
CA MET A 45 23.98 -13.15 -0.72
C MET A 45 22.97 -12.71 0.35
N VAL A 46 21.82 -12.16 -0.05
CA VAL A 46 20.75 -11.80 0.90
C VAL A 46 20.18 -13.06 1.57
N LEU A 47 19.94 -14.13 0.80
CA LEU A 47 19.49 -15.41 1.34
C LEU A 47 20.47 -15.97 2.36
N GLN A 48 21.79 -15.91 2.10
CA GLN A 48 22.80 -16.34 3.08
C GLN A 48 22.74 -15.54 4.39
N THR A 49 22.41 -14.24 4.34
CA THR A 49 22.20 -13.45 5.56
C THR A 49 20.97 -13.93 6.33
N LEU A 50 19.86 -14.19 5.63
CA LEU A 50 18.63 -14.71 6.22
C LEU A 50 18.83 -16.10 6.84
N GLU A 51 19.62 -16.98 6.20
CA GLU A 51 19.95 -18.32 6.71
C GLU A 51 20.82 -18.29 7.96
N ARG A 52 21.78 -17.36 8.04
CA ARG A 52 22.73 -17.26 9.16
C ARG A 52 22.10 -16.70 10.42
N ARG A 53 21.14 -15.79 10.30
CA ARG A 53 20.37 -15.19 11.40
C ARG A 53 21.27 -14.67 12.54
N GLU A 54 22.33 -13.96 12.18
CA GLU A 54 23.35 -13.53 13.15
C GLU A 54 22.79 -12.56 14.19
N THR A 55 21.99 -11.60 13.75
CA THR A 55 21.30 -10.61 14.60
C THR A 55 19.92 -10.28 14.04
N GLU A 56 19.02 -9.78 14.89
CA GLU A 56 17.70 -9.31 14.46
C GLU A 56 17.77 -8.18 13.45
N ASP A 57 18.70 -7.23 13.66
CA ASP A 57 18.94 -6.11 12.75
C ASP A 57 19.39 -6.60 11.37
N ALA A 58 20.31 -7.56 11.32
CA ALA A 58 20.81 -8.12 10.06
C ALA A 58 19.70 -8.82 9.27
N VAL A 59 18.83 -9.57 9.95
CA VAL A 59 17.68 -10.23 9.32
C VAL A 59 16.68 -9.17 8.84
N SER A 60 16.37 -8.17 9.66
CA SER A 60 15.43 -7.11 9.32
C SER A 60 15.90 -6.25 8.14
N LEU A 61 17.20 -5.93 8.09
CA LEU A 61 17.83 -5.22 6.98
C LEU A 61 17.86 -6.08 5.70
N ALA A 62 18.13 -7.38 5.80
CA ALA A 62 18.04 -8.29 4.67
C ALA A 62 16.61 -8.38 4.09
N LEU A 63 15.59 -8.39 4.97
CA LEU A 63 14.19 -8.32 4.56
C LEU A 63 13.85 -6.96 3.91
N LEU A 64 14.31 -5.84 4.48
CA LEU A 64 14.15 -4.50 3.90
C LEU A 64 14.79 -4.41 2.51
N VAL A 65 15.99 -4.94 2.33
CA VAL A 65 16.67 -5.01 1.02
C VAL A 65 15.85 -5.84 0.05
N THR A 66 15.33 -6.99 0.49
CA THR A 66 14.47 -7.85 -0.36
C THR A 66 13.24 -7.09 -0.85
N GLU A 67 12.51 -6.44 0.05
CA GLU A 67 11.32 -5.62 -0.26
C GLU A 67 11.67 -4.49 -1.23
N THR A 68 12.74 -3.75 -0.94
CA THR A 68 13.15 -2.59 -1.75
C THR A 68 13.58 -3.00 -3.16
N ILE A 69 14.36 -4.09 -3.30
CA ILE A 69 14.78 -4.59 -4.61
C ILE A 69 13.57 -5.09 -5.38
N MET A 70 12.64 -5.84 -4.78
CA MET A 70 11.44 -6.30 -5.50
C MET A 70 10.62 -5.13 -6.07
N THR A 71 10.45 -4.05 -5.30
CA THR A 71 9.74 -2.85 -5.75
C THR A 71 10.42 -2.14 -6.93
N ASN A 72 11.76 -2.16 -6.97
CA ASN A 72 12.53 -1.45 -8.01
C ASN A 72 12.94 -2.34 -9.20
N CYS A 73 12.98 -3.65 -9.00
CA CYS A 73 13.52 -4.65 -9.93
C CYS A 73 12.52 -5.81 -10.11
N PRO A 74 11.56 -5.72 -11.05
CA PRO A 74 10.54 -6.75 -11.25
C PRO A 74 11.10 -8.15 -11.52
N GLN A 75 12.27 -8.26 -12.16
CA GLN A 75 12.95 -9.53 -12.41
C GLN A 75 13.40 -10.24 -11.12
N PHE A 76 13.50 -9.51 -10.01
CA PHE A 76 13.89 -10.08 -8.72
C PHE A 76 12.73 -10.82 -8.04
N VAL A 77 11.49 -10.53 -8.43
CA VAL A 77 10.29 -11.21 -7.91
C VAL A 77 10.35 -12.71 -8.19
N ASP A 78 10.81 -13.12 -9.37
CA ASP A 78 10.95 -14.54 -9.73
C ASP A 78 12.04 -15.25 -8.91
N LEU A 79 13.10 -14.53 -8.53
CA LEU A 79 14.17 -15.07 -7.67
C LEU A 79 13.67 -15.28 -6.24
N VAL A 80 12.93 -14.30 -5.70
CA VAL A 80 12.33 -14.40 -4.37
C VAL A 80 11.24 -15.47 -4.35
N ALA A 81 10.43 -15.58 -5.41
CA ALA A 81 9.45 -16.65 -5.61
C ALA A 81 10.07 -18.07 -5.65
N GLY A 82 11.40 -18.17 -5.74
CA GLY A 82 12.14 -19.42 -5.62
C GLY A 82 11.91 -20.10 -4.28
N ARG A 83 11.74 -21.44 -4.32
CA ARG A 83 11.40 -22.25 -3.14
C ARG A 83 12.33 -22.03 -1.94
N LEU A 84 13.64 -22.00 -2.15
CA LEU A 84 14.62 -21.86 -1.06
C LEU A 84 14.49 -20.50 -0.38
N TYR A 85 14.35 -19.44 -1.17
CA TYR A 85 14.22 -18.08 -0.66
C TYR A 85 12.93 -17.91 0.13
N LEU A 86 11.79 -18.33 -0.44
CA LEU A 86 10.50 -18.25 0.26
C LEU A 86 10.47 -19.08 1.54
N GLN A 87 11.05 -20.28 1.55
CA GLN A 87 11.12 -21.10 2.75
C GLN A 87 11.93 -20.42 3.87
N GLU A 88 12.97 -19.68 3.51
CA GLU A 88 13.73 -18.91 4.49
C GLU A 88 12.91 -17.74 5.05
N ILE A 89 12.19 -17.00 4.20
CA ILE A 89 11.30 -15.91 4.67
C ILE A 89 10.20 -16.46 5.59
N VAL A 90 9.58 -17.59 5.24
CA VAL A 90 8.56 -18.24 6.08
C VAL A 90 9.15 -18.66 7.41
N SER A 91 10.33 -19.28 7.44
CA SER A 91 10.95 -19.67 8.71
C SER A 91 11.42 -18.46 9.53
N VAL A 92 11.73 -17.31 8.94
CA VAL A 92 11.88 -16.04 9.69
C VAL A 92 10.56 -15.61 10.30
N ALA A 93 9.47 -15.64 9.53
CA ALA A 93 8.13 -15.32 10.02
C ALA A 93 7.69 -16.23 11.20
N GLU A 94 8.07 -17.51 11.19
CA GLU A 94 7.78 -18.45 12.30
C GLU A 94 8.68 -18.26 13.54
N SER A 95 9.75 -17.46 13.44
CA SER A 95 10.75 -17.28 14.50
C SER A 95 10.40 -16.15 15.49
N ALA A 96 9.12 -15.89 15.74
CA ALA A 96 8.64 -14.79 16.59
C ALA A 96 9.24 -14.79 18.01
N GLY A 97 9.56 -15.96 18.55
CA GLY A 97 10.20 -16.10 19.86
C GLY A 97 11.68 -15.69 19.92
N GLN A 98 12.36 -15.60 18.78
CA GLN A 98 13.79 -15.23 18.70
C GLN A 98 14.02 -13.86 18.07
N PHE A 99 13.21 -13.49 17.08
CA PHE A 99 13.31 -12.23 16.34
C PHE A 99 11.90 -11.65 16.10
N PRO A 100 11.26 -11.06 17.14
CA PRO A 100 9.87 -10.62 17.06
C PRO A 100 9.61 -9.57 15.97
N ASP A 101 10.51 -8.60 15.80
CA ASP A 101 10.33 -7.52 14.82
C ASP A 101 10.59 -8.02 13.40
N ALA A 102 11.62 -8.86 13.23
CA ALA A 102 11.92 -9.49 11.94
C ALA A 102 10.81 -10.47 11.51
N SER A 103 10.25 -11.24 12.44
CA SER A 103 9.13 -12.15 12.21
C SER A 103 7.87 -11.39 11.79
N ALA A 104 7.53 -10.31 12.50
CA ALA A 104 6.40 -9.45 12.15
C ALA A 104 6.58 -8.83 10.75
N ARG A 105 7.80 -8.37 10.44
CA ARG A 105 8.15 -7.83 9.11
C ARG A 105 7.97 -8.88 8.01
N ALA A 106 8.55 -10.07 8.18
CA ALA A 106 8.45 -11.14 7.20
C ALA A 106 7.00 -11.57 6.95
N SER A 107 6.19 -11.66 8.01
CA SER A 107 4.77 -11.98 7.92
C SER A 107 3.98 -10.93 7.15
N ARG A 108 4.22 -9.64 7.45
CA ARG A 108 3.60 -8.51 6.75
C ARG A 108 3.96 -8.52 5.26
N MET A 109 5.24 -8.67 4.92
CA MET A 109 5.70 -8.73 3.54
C MET A 109 5.02 -9.88 2.76
N LEU A 110 4.93 -11.08 3.34
CA LEU A 110 4.24 -12.20 2.71
C LEU A 110 2.74 -11.92 2.49
N GLN A 111 2.09 -11.20 3.41
CA GLN A 111 0.68 -10.79 3.26
C GLN A 111 0.50 -9.76 2.13
N GLU A 112 1.41 -8.79 2.03
CA GLU A 112 1.39 -7.76 0.99
C GLU A 112 1.66 -8.40 -0.39
N TRP A 113 2.61 -9.32 -0.51
CA TRP A 113 2.92 -9.96 -1.79
C TRP A 113 1.78 -10.83 -2.34
N VAL A 114 0.89 -11.33 -1.48
CA VAL A 114 -0.30 -12.06 -1.92
C VAL A 114 -1.27 -11.15 -2.68
N THR A 115 -1.39 -9.88 -2.28
CA THR A 115 -2.26 -8.90 -2.95
C THR A 115 -1.56 -8.24 -4.13
N GLU A 116 -0.26 -7.97 -4.01
CA GLU A 116 0.55 -7.30 -5.03
C GLU A 116 0.89 -8.21 -6.22
N TYR A 117 1.12 -9.51 -5.99
CA TYR A 117 1.48 -10.49 -7.01
C TYR A 117 0.45 -11.63 -7.14
N PRO A 118 -0.81 -11.33 -7.52
CA PRO A 118 -1.88 -12.33 -7.55
C PRO A 118 -1.64 -13.44 -8.57
N SER A 119 -0.80 -13.22 -9.58
CA SER A 119 -0.39 -14.20 -10.59
C SER A 119 0.61 -15.24 -10.06
N GLN A 120 1.26 -14.99 -8.92
CA GLN A 120 2.25 -15.86 -8.31
C GLN A 120 1.62 -16.65 -7.14
N PRO A 121 1.11 -17.88 -7.37
CA PRO A 121 0.45 -18.66 -6.32
C PRO A 121 1.39 -19.07 -5.18
N VAL A 122 2.70 -19.03 -5.43
CA VAL A 122 3.73 -19.41 -4.45
C VAL A 122 3.69 -18.54 -3.19
N PHE A 123 3.37 -17.24 -3.30
CA PHE A 123 3.25 -16.35 -2.13
C PHE A 123 2.04 -16.73 -1.26
N ARG A 124 0.91 -17.08 -1.88
CA ARG A 124 -0.26 -17.59 -1.16
C ARG A 124 0.04 -18.89 -0.41
N HIS A 125 0.80 -19.78 -1.03
CA HIS A 125 1.22 -21.03 -0.38
C HIS A 125 2.20 -20.78 0.77
N ALA A 126 3.12 -19.82 0.63
CA ALA A 126 4.07 -19.44 1.66
C ALA A 126 3.38 -18.78 2.88
N GLN A 127 2.27 -18.06 2.69
CA GLN A 127 1.52 -17.43 3.78
C GLN A 127 0.64 -18.43 4.57
N ALA A 128 0.16 -19.51 3.94
CA ALA A 128 -0.81 -20.43 4.55
C ALA A 128 -0.40 -21.02 5.93
N PRO A 129 0.86 -21.44 6.17
CA PRO A 129 1.28 -21.94 7.47
C PRO A 129 1.17 -20.90 8.61
N LEU A 130 1.40 -19.62 8.30
CA LEU A 130 1.38 -18.53 9.26
C LEU A 130 -0.04 -18.20 9.74
N GLN A 131 -1.05 -18.43 8.89
CA GLN A 131 -2.47 -18.23 9.23
C GLN A 131 -2.97 -19.25 10.27
N HIS A 132 -2.37 -20.45 10.29
CA HIS A 132 -2.75 -21.51 11.23
C HIS A 132 -2.04 -21.37 12.59
N GLN A 133 -0.83 -20.78 12.64
CA GLN A 133 -0.14 -20.49 13.90
C GLN A 133 -0.86 -19.40 14.71
N THR A 134 -1.46 -18.41 14.03
CA THR A 134 -2.31 -17.40 14.68
C THR A 134 -3.58 -17.98 15.31
N THR A 135 -3.99 -19.20 14.91
CA THR A 135 -5.18 -19.88 15.46
C THR A 135 -4.85 -20.98 16.47
N SER A 136 -3.65 -21.59 16.43
CA SER A 136 -3.32 -22.78 17.22
C SER A 136 -2.74 -22.51 18.62
N GLU A 137 -2.25 -21.30 18.93
CA GLU A 137 -1.71 -21.01 20.27
C GLU A 137 -2.79 -20.67 21.33
N PHE A 138 -4.08 -20.70 20.97
CA PHE A 138 -5.17 -20.25 21.85
C PHE A 138 -6.08 -21.37 22.42
N GLU A 139 -5.70 -22.65 22.30
CA GLU A 139 -6.43 -23.78 22.90
C GLU A 139 -5.61 -24.46 24.02
N ALA A 140 -5.41 -23.77 25.14
CA ALA A 140 -5.13 -24.41 26.44
C ALA A 140 -5.57 -23.51 27.62
N VAL A 141 -6.85 -23.64 27.98
CA VAL A 141 -7.51 -23.50 29.30
C VAL A 141 -6.70 -22.84 30.45
N ASP A 142 -7.16 -21.70 31.00
CA ASP A 142 -7.86 -21.61 32.31
C ASP A 142 -8.15 -20.15 32.73
N GLU A 143 -9.19 -19.98 33.55
CA GLU A 143 -9.75 -18.72 34.05
C GLU A 143 -8.76 -17.81 34.80
N THR A 144 -9.04 -16.50 34.70
CA THR A 144 -8.71 -15.42 35.66
C THR A 144 -7.50 -14.53 35.35
N THR A 145 -7.82 -13.24 35.12
CA THR A 145 -6.98 -12.02 35.20
C THR A 145 -6.05 -11.63 34.02
N SER A 146 -6.48 -10.56 33.32
CA SER A 146 -5.75 -9.61 32.44
C SER A 146 -4.55 -8.92 33.13
N PRO A 147 -3.67 -8.12 32.45
CA PRO A 147 -3.77 -7.52 31.10
C PRO A 147 -2.51 -7.57 30.19
N VAL A 148 -2.71 -7.28 28.89
CA VAL A 148 -1.79 -7.39 27.73
C VAL A 148 -1.02 -6.07 27.42
N PRO A 149 -0.08 -6.03 26.44
CA PRO A 149 -0.48 -5.55 25.11
C PRO A 149 0.24 -6.26 23.92
N ALA A 150 -0.41 -7.30 23.41
CA ALA A 150 -0.46 -7.71 22.01
C ALA A 150 -1.91 -7.45 21.59
N THR A 151 -2.12 -6.88 20.42
CA THR A 151 -3.42 -6.47 19.90
C THR A 151 -4.38 -7.66 19.92
N SER A 152 -5.29 -7.65 20.88
CA SER A 152 -6.09 -8.82 21.24
C SER A 152 -7.06 -9.22 20.12
N PRO A 153 -7.46 -10.49 20.01
CA PRO A 153 -8.56 -10.93 19.13
C PRO A 153 -9.88 -10.18 19.40
N ALA A 154 -10.01 -9.52 20.56
CA ALA A 154 -11.09 -8.58 20.83
C ALA A 154 -11.00 -7.30 19.97
N LEU A 155 -9.81 -6.75 19.71
CA LEU A 155 -9.65 -5.58 18.85
C LEU A 155 -9.97 -5.92 17.39
N ALA A 156 -9.55 -7.09 16.90
CA ALA A 156 -9.92 -7.55 15.56
C ALA A 156 -11.44 -7.76 15.42
N ALA A 157 -12.09 -8.31 16.45
CA ALA A 157 -13.54 -8.42 16.50
C ALA A 157 -14.24 -7.05 16.61
N GLU A 158 -13.65 -6.08 17.33
CA GLU A 158 -14.13 -4.70 17.40
C GLU A 158 -14.00 -3.99 16.06
N PHE A 159 -12.90 -4.20 15.31
CA PHE A 159 -12.75 -3.70 13.95
C PHE A 159 -13.75 -4.32 12.98
N GLN A 160 -13.96 -5.63 13.07
CA GLN A 160 -14.95 -6.31 12.23
C GLN A 160 -16.37 -5.83 12.55
N LYS A 161 -16.67 -5.63 13.84
CA LYS A 161 -17.95 -5.04 14.27
C LYS A 161 -18.08 -3.59 13.79
N LEU A 162 -17.02 -2.79 13.90
CA LEU A 162 -16.98 -1.42 13.40
C LEU A 162 -17.27 -1.38 11.90
N ARG A 163 -16.63 -2.26 11.11
CA ARG A 163 -16.89 -2.38 9.66
C ARG A 163 -18.35 -2.77 9.38
N SER A 164 -18.92 -3.69 10.17
CA SER A 164 -20.34 -4.02 10.07
C SER A 164 -21.25 -2.84 10.43
N ASP A 165 -20.91 -2.09 11.47
CA ASP A 165 -21.69 -0.93 11.92
C ASP A 165 -21.64 0.19 10.86
N LEU A 166 -20.50 0.38 10.18
CA LEU A 166 -20.36 1.33 9.07
C LEU A 166 -21.26 0.97 7.87
N VAL A 167 -21.37 -0.32 7.53
CA VAL A 167 -22.30 -0.80 6.50
C VAL A 167 -23.75 -0.49 6.89
N VAL A 168 -24.13 -0.68 8.14
CA VAL A 168 -25.49 -0.36 8.62
C VAL A 168 -25.77 1.14 8.52
N VAL A 169 -24.78 2.00 8.81
CA VAL A 169 -24.94 3.45 8.63
C VAL A 169 -25.13 3.80 7.16
N GLU A 170 -24.39 3.18 6.25
CA GLU A 170 -24.53 3.38 4.81
C GLU A 170 -25.91 2.93 4.29
N GLU A 171 -26.40 1.77 4.74
CA GLU A 171 -27.76 1.29 4.43
C GLU A 171 -28.83 2.25 4.95
N LYS A 172 -28.63 2.85 6.13
CA LYS A 172 -29.53 3.86 6.71
C LYS A 172 -29.50 5.18 5.94
N ILE A 173 -28.34 5.62 5.47
CA ILE A 173 -28.21 6.78 4.56
C ILE A 173 -29.00 6.53 3.28
N GLN A 174 -28.87 5.34 2.69
CA GLN A 174 -29.61 5.00 1.47
C GLN A 174 -31.13 4.90 1.72
N SER A 175 -31.53 4.36 2.87
CA SER A 175 -32.93 4.29 3.29
C SER A 175 -33.53 5.69 3.46
N TYR A 176 -32.80 6.61 4.08
CA TYR A 176 -33.20 8.01 4.20
C TYR A 176 -33.40 8.67 2.83
N ARG A 177 -32.44 8.52 1.91
CA ARG A 177 -32.55 9.06 0.54
C ARG A 177 -33.81 8.55 -0.17
N ASN A 178 -34.13 7.27 -0.01
CA ASN A 178 -35.32 6.67 -0.60
C ASN A 178 -36.62 7.20 0.02
N LEU A 179 -36.67 7.36 1.34
CA LEU A 179 -37.85 7.88 2.05
C LEU A 179 -38.13 9.35 1.69
N VAL A 180 -37.08 10.17 1.62
CA VAL A 180 -37.16 11.55 1.15
C VAL A 180 -37.64 11.62 -0.31
N ALA A 181 -37.13 10.74 -1.18
CA ALA A 181 -37.55 10.70 -2.60
C ALA A 181 -39.03 10.32 -2.78
N VAL A 182 -39.57 9.47 -1.90
CA VAL A 182 -40.98 9.05 -1.91
C VAL A 182 -41.90 10.04 -1.16
N GLY A 183 -41.32 11.05 -0.49
CA GLY A 183 -42.06 12.08 0.25
C GLY A 183 -42.63 11.58 1.59
N ASN A 184 -42.05 10.52 2.15
CA ASN A 184 -42.45 9.97 3.44
C ASN A 184 -41.60 10.59 4.56
N HIS A 185 -42.03 11.77 5.01
CA HIS A 185 -41.25 12.61 5.91
C HIS A 185 -41.19 12.10 7.37
N GLU A 186 -42.25 11.46 7.86
CA GLU A 186 -42.29 10.96 9.25
C GLU A 186 -41.24 9.86 9.49
N ASP A 187 -41.17 8.86 8.60
CA ASP A 187 -40.14 7.81 8.68
C ASP A 187 -38.74 8.33 8.31
N ALA A 188 -38.66 9.42 7.54
CA ALA A 188 -37.38 10.04 7.20
C ALA A 188 -36.77 10.77 8.39
N ASP A 189 -37.58 11.47 9.19
CA ASP A 189 -37.14 12.20 10.39
C ASP A 189 -36.52 11.24 11.43
N ASP A 190 -37.12 10.07 11.65
CA ASP A 190 -36.56 9.02 12.53
C ASP A 190 -35.17 8.54 12.06
N VAL A 191 -34.95 8.48 10.74
CA VAL A 191 -33.64 8.11 10.19
C VAL A 191 -32.66 9.28 10.27
N VAL A 192 -33.10 10.52 10.10
CA VAL A 192 -32.26 11.72 10.29
C VAL A 192 -31.74 11.80 11.72
N ASP A 193 -32.59 11.57 12.71
CA ASP A 193 -32.18 11.59 14.12
C ASP A 193 -31.11 10.53 14.42
N PHE A 194 -31.22 9.35 13.80
CA PHE A 194 -30.18 8.33 13.86
C PHE A 194 -28.87 8.78 13.19
N LEU A 195 -28.95 9.34 11.98
CA LEU A 195 -27.78 9.81 11.23
C LEU A 195 -27.06 10.98 11.93
N GLN A 196 -27.80 11.90 12.55
CA GLN A 196 -27.23 12.97 13.37
C GLN A 196 -26.46 12.42 14.58
N GLN A 197 -26.95 11.34 15.20
CA GLN A 197 -26.24 10.67 16.30
C GLN A 197 -24.96 9.95 15.83
N CYS A 198 -24.86 9.60 14.55
CA CYS A 198 -23.68 8.99 13.96
C CYS A 198 -22.55 9.99 13.71
N GLN A 199 -22.84 11.28 13.44
CA GLN A 199 -21.81 12.31 13.17
C GLN A 199 -20.71 12.42 14.24
N PRO A 200 -21.01 12.61 15.55
CA PRO A 200 -19.97 12.74 16.56
C PRO A 200 -19.13 11.45 16.71
N ARG A 201 -19.74 10.29 16.48
CA ARG A 201 -19.05 8.99 16.51
C ARG A 201 -18.13 8.84 15.29
N MET A 202 -18.57 9.26 14.12
CA MET A 202 -17.78 9.25 12.89
C MET A 202 -16.54 10.14 13.01
N ASN A 203 -16.68 11.34 13.58
CA ASN A 203 -15.54 12.24 13.82
C ASN A 203 -14.53 11.63 14.79
N THR A 204 -14.99 10.98 15.87
CA THR A 204 -14.10 10.29 16.82
C THR A 204 -13.36 9.13 16.15
N LEU A 205 -14.00 8.40 15.24
CA LEU A 205 -13.37 7.33 14.46
C LEU A 205 -12.30 7.88 13.51
N ILE A 206 -12.59 8.98 12.80
CA ILE A 206 -11.63 9.61 11.91
C ILE A 206 -10.41 10.12 12.68
N GLU A 207 -10.62 10.79 13.83
CA GLU A 207 -9.53 11.23 14.71
C GLU A 207 -8.68 10.04 15.22
N ALA A 208 -9.32 8.92 15.57
CA ALA A 208 -8.62 7.71 15.96
C ALA A 208 -7.80 7.11 14.80
N GLY A 209 -8.32 7.12 13.58
CA GLY A 209 -7.60 6.64 12.41
C GLY A 209 -6.41 7.53 12.04
N LEU A 210 -6.57 8.87 12.09
CA LEU A 210 -5.47 9.81 11.88
C LEU A 210 -4.37 9.69 12.95
N ALA A 211 -4.74 9.26 14.16
CA ALA A 211 -3.80 8.93 15.23
C ALA A 211 -3.14 7.54 15.07
N GLY A 212 -3.38 6.84 13.96
CA GLY A 212 -2.83 5.51 13.68
C GLY A 212 -3.48 4.37 14.46
N LYS A 213 -4.66 4.59 15.06
CA LYS A 213 -5.38 3.57 15.83
C LYS A 213 -6.35 2.73 14.99
N LEU A 214 -6.62 3.15 13.76
CA LEU A 214 -7.38 2.37 12.78
C LEU A 214 -6.45 1.99 11.63
N ASP A 215 -6.72 0.85 11.00
CA ASP A 215 -6.08 0.52 9.73
C ASP A 215 -6.53 1.47 8.61
N GLU A 216 -5.67 1.66 7.61
CA GLU A 216 -5.87 2.61 6.52
C GLU A 216 -7.17 2.35 5.74
N GLN A 217 -7.50 1.09 5.50
CA GLN A 217 -8.73 0.68 4.82
C GLN A 217 -9.99 1.05 5.62
N THR A 218 -9.97 0.85 6.95
CA THR A 218 -11.09 1.25 7.82
C THR A 218 -11.21 2.77 7.92
N LEU A 219 -10.10 3.51 7.97
CA LEU A 219 -10.11 4.98 7.94
C LEU A 219 -10.69 5.52 6.63
N GLU A 220 -10.28 4.98 5.48
CA GLU A 220 -10.83 5.35 4.16
C GLU A 220 -12.36 5.10 4.11
N THR A 221 -12.81 3.99 4.69
CA THR A 221 -14.24 3.67 4.78
C THR A 221 -14.98 4.67 5.67
N CYS A 222 -14.43 5.02 6.84
CA CYS A 222 -14.99 6.05 7.73
C CYS A 222 -15.11 7.41 7.04
N LEU A 223 -14.09 7.83 6.29
CA LEU A 223 -14.11 9.09 5.54
C LEU A 223 -15.21 9.08 4.47
N THR A 224 -15.31 8.00 3.70
CA THR A 224 -16.34 7.84 2.66
C THR A 224 -17.75 7.87 3.24
N VAL A 225 -18.00 7.14 4.33
CA VAL A 225 -19.31 7.13 4.99
C VAL A 225 -19.62 8.49 5.62
N ASN A 226 -18.62 9.20 6.16
CA ASN A 226 -18.79 10.55 6.69
C ASN A 226 -19.21 11.55 5.60
N ASP A 227 -18.59 11.49 4.42
CA ASP A 227 -18.97 12.34 3.29
C ASP A 227 -20.41 12.07 2.84
N HIS A 228 -20.82 10.78 2.80
CA HIS A 228 -22.20 10.41 2.49
C HIS A 228 -23.19 10.87 3.55
N LEU A 229 -22.80 10.81 4.83
CA LEU A 229 -23.57 11.24 5.99
C LEU A 229 -23.79 12.75 5.97
N ILE A 230 -22.72 13.52 5.74
CA ILE A 230 -22.77 14.98 5.63
C ILE A 230 -23.67 15.39 4.47
N LYS A 231 -23.48 14.81 3.28
CA LYS A 231 -24.34 15.08 2.10
C LYS A 231 -25.82 14.79 2.36
N ALA A 232 -26.12 13.70 3.08
CA ALA A 232 -27.49 13.35 3.43
C ALA A 232 -28.11 14.35 4.42
N LEU A 233 -27.35 14.81 5.41
CA LEU A 233 -27.82 15.72 6.45
C LEU A 233 -27.87 17.19 6.02
N GLU A 234 -26.97 17.62 5.11
CA GLU A 234 -26.95 18.97 4.55
C GLU A 234 -28.07 19.20 3.52
N GLY A 235 -28.82 18.15 3.17
CA GLY A 235 -29.98 18.25 2.28
C GLY A 235 -29.62 18.56 0.83
N ASP A 236 -28.36 18.32 0.43
CA ASP A 236 -27.86 18.60 -0.91
C ASP A 236 -28.36 17.52 -1.89
N MET A 237 -29.67 17.50 -2.12
CA MET A 237 -30.33 16.81 -3.23
C MET A 237 -30.20 17.67 -4.51
N SER A 238 -29.01 18.21 -4.76
CA SER A 238 -28.67 18.90 -6.00
C SER A 238 -28.05 17.91 -7.00
N GLY A 239 -28.83 16.89 -7.35
CA GLY A 239 -28.87 16.27 -8.69
C GLY A 239 -27.64 15.55 -9.22
N GLU A 240 -27.50 14.27 -8.89
CA GLU A 240 -27.05 13.28 -9.89
C GLU A 240 -28.29 12.57 -10.45
N SER A 241 -28.89 13.17 -11.48
CA SER A 241 -29.86 12.49 -12.32
C SER A 241 -29.11 11.87 -13.49
N GLU A 242 -28.91 10.56 -13.43
CA GLU A 242 -28.60 9.74 -14.62
C GLU A 242 -29.77 9.85 -15.62
N GLY A 243 -29.68 10.84 -16.51
CA GLY A 243 -30.54 10.96 -17.68
C GLY A 243 -29.99 10.15 -18.85
N LYS A 244 -30.28 8.85 -18.89
CA LYS A 244 -30.13 8.05 -20.11
C LYS A 244 -31.35 8.27 -21.01
N ALA A 245 -31.18 9.02 -22.11
CA ALA A 245 -32.09 9.00 -23.25
C ALA A 245 -31.33 9.35 -24.56
N PRO A 246 -31.87 8.95 -25.74
CA PRO A 246 -31.11 8.30 -26.81
C PRO A 246 -30.62 9.23 -27.94
N PHE A 247 -29.58 8.76 -28.65
CA PHE A 247 -29.19 9.06 -30.03
C PHE A 247 -29.79 10.32 -30.70
N HIS A 248 -28.93 11.30 -30.98
CA HIS A 248 -29.00 12.05 -32.23
C HIS A 248 -27.60 12.20 -32.84
N VAL A 249 -27.42 11.66 -34.04
CA VAL A 249 -26.22 11.77 -34.87
C VAL A 249 -26.32 13.07 -35.68
N ALA A 250 -25.31 13.93 -35.58
CA ALA A 250 -24.82 14.85 -36.61
C ALA A 250 -23.64 15.62 -35.97
N ASP A 251 -22.39 15.32 -36.28
CA ASP A 251 -21.63 15.70 -37.49
C ASP A 251 -20.59 16.78 -37.11
N SER A 252 -19.32 16.40 -37.28
CA SER A 252 -18.13 17.24 -37.54
C SER A 252 -17.59 18.27 -36.51
N SER A 253 -16.40 17.93 -36.01
CA SER A 253 -15.23 18.78 -35.66
C SER A 253 -15.00 19.13 -34.17
N PRO A 254 -13.85 18.77 -33.57
CA PRO A 254 -13.47 19.21 -32.22
C PRO A 254 -12.76 20.58 -32.25
N ASP A 255 -13.39 21.58 -31.64
CA ASP A 255 -12.82 22.91 -31.41
C ASP A 255 -11.77 22.87 -30.28
N TYR A 256 -10.49 22.75 -30.66
CA TYR A 256 -9.33 22.77 -29.77
C TYR A 256 -8.82 24.20 -29.46
N LEU A 257 -9.69 25.16 -29.16
CA LEU A 257 -9.25 26.53 -28.85
C LEU A 257 -10.12 27.21 -27.80
N SER A 258 -9.93 26.84 -26.53
CA SER A 258 -10.27 27.69 -25.38
C SER A 258 -9.39 27.35 -24.18
N GLY A 259 -8.12 27.73 -24.29
CA GLY A 259 -7.19 27.86 -23.17
C GLY A 259 -6.81 29.35 -22.98
N PRO A 260 -6.52 29.80 -21.74
CA PRO A 260 -6.45 31.21 -21.36
C PRO A 260 -5.20 31.98 -21.87
N PHE A 261 -4.46 31.45 -22.84
CA PHE A 261 -3.22 32.05 -23.37
C PHE A 261 -3.32 32.51 -24.83
N SER A 262 -4.53 32.58 -25.39
CA SER A 262 -4.72 33.06 -26.77
C SER A 262 -4.88 34.57 -26.77
N ASN A 263 -3.78 35.31 -26.60
CA ASN A 263 -3.56 36.67 -27.15
C ASN A 263 -2.19 37.19 -26.70
N VAL A 264 -1.22 37.25 -27.62
CA VAL A 264 -0.55 38.49 -28.07
C VAL A 264 0.73 38.15 -28.88
N SER A 265 0.63 38.48 -30.17
CA SER A 265 1.65 38.96 -31.15
C SER A 265 2.94 38.20 -31.44
N MET A 266 3.01 37.68 -32.68
CA MET A 266 4.24 37.42 -33.42
C MET A 266 4.84 38.73 -33.97
N SER A 267 6.08 39.05 -33.59
CA SER A 267 7.06 39.69 -34.47
C SER A 267 8.44 39.61 -33.81
N GLU A 268 9.19 38.55 -34.11
CA GLU A 268 10.64 38.64 -34.10
C GLU A 268 11.22 37.61 -35.07
N ALA A 269 12.00 38.09 -36.04
CA ALA A 269 12.66 37.27 -37.04
C ALA A 269 13.74 36.38 -36.41
N PRO A 270 13.99 35.17 -36.94
CA PRO A 270 15.03 34.29 -36.40
C PRO A 270 16.44 34.87 -36.68
N PRO A 271 17.38 34.79 -35.71
CA PRO A 271 18.77 35.16 -35.94
C PRO A 271 19.45 34.14 -36.89
N PRO A 272 20.45 34.58 -37.68
CA PRO A 272 21.14 33.71 -38.64
C PRO A 272 21.99 32.65 -37.93
N ALA A 273 22.06 31.46 -38.53
CA ALA A 273 22.81 30.30 -38.03
C ALA A 273 24.32 30.59 -37.87
N PRO A 274 24.97 30.04 -36.83
CA PRO A 274 26.42 30.13 -36.69
C PRO A 274 27.15 29.33 -37.78
N ALA A 275 28.17 29.95 -38.37
CA ALA A 275 29.01 29.36 -39.39
C ALA A 275 29.71 28.08 -38.89
N ARG A 276 29.63 27.01 -39.70
CA ARG A 276 30.42 25.80 -39.52
C ARG A 276 31.91 26.16 -39.57
N HIS A 277 32.60 26.03 -38.44
CA HIS A 277 34.05 26.03 -38.43
C HIS A 277 34.54 24.77 -39.16
N HIS A 278 35.13 24.99 -40.34
CA HIS A 278 35.99 24.01 -40.98
C HIS A 278 37.21 23.77 -40.09
N TYR A 279 37.36 22.54 -39.63
CA TYR A 279 38.58 22.02 -39.03
C TYR A 279 39.65 21.97 -40.13
N ASN A 280 40.71 22.77 -39.99
CA ASN A 280 41.87 22.74 -40.89
C ASN A 280 43.01 22.01 -40.17
N PRO A 281 43.40 20.79 -40.60
CA PRO A 281 44.38 19.99 -39.91
C PRO A 281 45.77 20.26 -40.49
N ASP A 282 46.38 21.38 -40.12
CA ASP A 282 47.81 21.60 -40.35
C ASP A 282 48.28 22.80 -39.51
N MET A 283 48.70 22.55 -38.27
CA MET A 283 49.83 23.27 -37.66
C MET A 283 50.45 22.40 -36.56
N VAL A 284 51.68 21.99 -36.86
CA VAL A 284 52.71 21.39 -36.01
C VAL A 284 53.26 22.43 -35.04
#